data_AF-A0A371DWM1-F1
#
_entry.id   AF-A0A371DWM1-F1
#
_cell.length_a   1.000
_cell.length_b   1.000
_cell.length_c   1.000
_cell.angle_alpha   90.00
_cell.angle_beta   90.00
_cell.angle_gamma   90.00
#
_symmetry.space_group_name_H-M   'P 1'
#
loop_
_entity.id
_entity.type
_entity.pdbx_description
1 polymer ?
#
loop_
_entity_poly.entity_id
_entity_poly.type
_entity_poly.pdbx_seq_one_letter_code
_entity_poly.pdbx_strand_id
1 'polypeptide(L)'
;MPRPPWDIYHKELMKRDPLGHPMWFPEPCSQFGEVHLGDVGYIIKGEFVFLFNAIERDHPRNIRGVPSDPFDPPPMSEKRQPYSIAPGSELRSFRTNSASLGAEVSSTPTVMSASVGACYEFSTQTGALLRLKEGAHASRLTCEDLMITYMSKHISTWHAFAVGPQVGASIEEDDIVFICGHTKASEWQLAAFHDHSSRGGKLYLHVGVPSLAGGGFHVSFNEEGTATVPSRYGPIPAHSGPDPAPVNHSVFLNYFRMKRKLLFTVPMKAAAGPHQLPPKGDDDSKGLTKVLCDYVFRHSGAELACISERDVVLVQATVPGYSHRPSETSVSMSPQQFEQILSAFRPLIVWNASSGGHQQILLGLTDIMDLTISP
;
A
#
# COMPACT_ATOMS: atom_id res chain seq x y z
N MET A 1 -20.31 -7.84 5.58
CA MET A 1 -19.29 -8.12 6.62
C MET A 1 -18.54 -6.82 6.91
N PRO A 2 -18.05 -6.60 8.15
CA PRO A 2 -17.20 -5.45 8.45
C PRO A 2 -15.95 -5.48 7.57
N ARG A 3 -15.52 -4.32 7.07
CA ARG A 3 -14.25 -4.23 6.34
C ARG A 3 -13.10 -4.53 7.31
N PRO A 4 -12.10 -5.33 6.92
CA PRO A 4 -11.00 -5.64 7.80
C PRO A 4 -10.12 -4.41 8.05
N PRO A 5 -9.39 -4.37 9.17
CA PRO A 5 -8.68 -3.17 9.61
C PRO A 5 -7.54 -2.75 8.67
N TRP A 6 -6.83 -3.69 8.06
CA TRP A 6 -5.77 -3.38 7.09
C TRP A 6 -6.33 -2.68 5.83
N ASP A 7 -7.52 -3.07 5.35
CA ASP A 7 -8.16 -2.43 4.20
C ASP A 7 -8.64 -1.02 4.55
N ILE A 8 -9.20 -0.83 5.75
CA ILE A 8 -9.59 0.50 6.24
C ILE A 8 -8.35 1.38 6.37
N TYR A 9 -7.30 0.87 7.03
CA TYR A 9 -6.05 1.58 7.24
C TYR A 9 -5.45 2.07 5.92
N HIS A 10 -5.36 1.16 4.94
CA HIS A 10 -4.87 1.46 3.62
C HIS A 10 -5.71 2.54 2.92
N LYS A 11 -7.01 2.29 2.76
CA LYS A 11 -7.90 3.21 2.04
C LYS A 11 -8.00 4.58 2.69
N GLU A 12 -7.95 4.66 4.01
CA GLU A 12 -8.08 5.93 4.73
C GLU A 12 -6.82 6.79 4.63
N LEU A 13 -5.62 6.22 4.81
CA LEU A 13 -4.38 7.00 4.73
C LEU A 13 -4.02 7.40 3.30
N MET A 14 -4.41 6.60 2.30
CA MET A 14 -4.17 6.93 0.88
C MET A 14 -4.92 8.19 0.40
N LYS A 15 -5.96 8.65 1.11
CA LYS A 15 -6.74 9.84 0.73
C LYS A 15 -5.99 11.16 0.88
N ARG A 16 -4.86 11.18 1.61
CA ARG A 16 -4.22 12.44 2.05
C ARG A 16 -2.89 12.69 1.37
N ASP A 17 -1.94 11.77 1.51
CA ASP A 17 -0.57 11.99 1.06
C ASP A 17 -0.03 10.81 0.25
N PRO A 18 0.66 11.06 -0.88
CA PRO A 18 1.26 10.02 -1.71
C PRO A 18 2.60 9.52 -1.13
N LEU A 19 2.62 9.10 0.14
CA LEU A 19 3.82 8.58 0.81
C LEU A 19 4.16 7.14 0.40
N GLY A 20 3.24 6.46 -0.29
CA GLY A 20 3.30 5.05 -0.66
C GLY A 20 2.15 4.26 -0.06
N HIS A 21 2.19 2.94 -0.23
CA HIS A 21 1.24 2.00 0.37
C HIS A 21 1.46 1.94 1.89
N PRO A 22 0.52 2.44 2.71
CA PRO A 22 0.60 2.31 4.17
C PRO A 22 0.51 0.85 4.60
N MET A 23 1.43 0.42 5.46
CA MET A 23 1.52 -0.97 5.92
C MET A 23 0.79 -1.18 7.25
N TRP A 24 -0.11 -2.15 7.30
CA TRP A 24 -0.74 -2.56 8.57
C TRP A 24 0.20 -3.39 9.44
N PHE A 25 1.14 -4.11 8.81
CA PHE A 25 2.24 -4.82 9.47
C PHE A 25 3.59 -4.19 9.06
N PRO A 26 4.03 -3.10 9.71
CA PRO A 26 5.33 -2.49 9.45
C PRO A 26 6.53 -3.33 9.91
N GLU A 27 6.32 -4.31 10.80
CA GLU A 27 7.39 -5.10 11.39
C GLU A 27 8.23 -5.86 10.35
N PRO A 28 9.56 -5.96 10.57
CA PRO A 28 10.39 -6.88 9.81
C PRO A 28 9.84 -8.31 9.88
N CYS A 29 9.87 -9.02 8.76
CA CYS A 29 9.53 -10.43 8.72
C CYS A 29 10.53 -11.21 9.59
N SER A 30 10.05 -12.14 10.42
CA SER A 30 10.93 -12.96 11.27
C SER A 30 11.89 -13.85 10.47
N GLN A 31 11.49 -14.25 9.26
CA GLN A 31 12.28 -15.12 8.39
C GLN A 31 13.19 -14.34 7.44
N PHE A 32 12.72 -13.21 6.90
CA PHE A 32 13.41 -12.49 5.82
C PHE A 32 13.95 -11.13 6.25
N GLY A 33 13.65 -10.67 7.45
CA GLY A 33 14.05 -9.36 7.94
C GLY A 33 13.21 -8.22 7.37
N GLU A 34 13.81 -7.04 7.34
CA GLU A 34 13.18 -5.81 6.88
C GLU A 34 13.05 -5.76 5.35
N VAL A 35 12.17 -4.92 4.83
CA VAL A 35 12.04 -4.72 3.38
C VAL A 35 13.24 -3.95 2.84
N HIS A 36 13.80 -4.39 1.71
CA HIS A 36 14.90 -3.73 0.99
C HIS A 36 14.46 -3.23 -0.39
N LEU A 37 15.24 -2.31 -0.96
CA LEU A 37 15.06 -1.92 -2.35
C LEU A 37 15.35 -3.12 -3.25
N GLY A 38 14.53 -3.32 -4.29
CA GLY A 38 14.64 -4.48 -5.17
C GLY A 38 13.97 -5.75 -4.63
N ASP A 39 13.38 -5.72 -3.43
CA ASP A 39 12.55 -6.83 -2.96
C ASP A 39 11.38 -7.05 -3.95
N VAL A 40 11.20 -8.29 -4.37
CA VAL A 40 10.06 -8.76 -5.15
C VAL A 40 9.18 -9.60 -4.23
N GLY A 41 7.88 -9.34 -4.28
CA GLY A 41 6.93 -9.97 -3.37
C GLY A 41 5.49 -9.72 -3.78
N TYR A 42 4.59 -9.85 -2.82
CA TYR A 42 3.18 -9.48 -2.96
C TYR A 42 2.65 -8.99 -1.62
N ILE A 43 1.57 -8.20 -1.64
CA ILE A 43 0.94 -7.69 -0.42
C ILE A 43 -0.37 -8.44 -0.20
N ILE A 44 -0.52 -9.05 0.98
CA ILE A 44 -1.74 -9.75 1.37
C ILE A 44 -2.15 -9.32 2.77
N LYS A 45 -3.41 -8.87 2.92
CA LYS A 45 -3.98 -8.45 4.21
C LYS A 45 -3.14 -7.40 4.97
N GLY A 46 -2.49 -6.49 4.23
CA GLY A 46 -1.66 -5.41 4.78
C GLY A 46 -0.25 -5.82 5.19
N GLU A 47 0.18 -7.03 4.85
CA GLU A 47 1.54 -7.56 5.06
C GLU A 47 2.25 -7.73 3.72
N PHE A 48 3.54 -7.40 3.66
CA PHE A 48 4.39 -7.68 2.51
C PHE A 48 5.01 -9.07 2.65
N VAL A 49 4.81 -9.93 1.66
CA VAL A 49 5.38 -11.27 1.61
C VAL A 49 6.53 -11.30 0.62
N PHE A 50 7.73 -11.48 1.15
CA PHE A 50 8.98 -11.53 0.40
C PHE A 50 9.12 -12.84 -0.41
N LEU A 51 9.50 -12.71 -1.68
CA LEU A 51 9.85 -13.83 -2.56
C LEU A 51 11.38 -13.93 -2.71
N PHE A 52 12.00 -12.86 -3.20
CA PHE A 52 13.44 -12.72 -3.41
C PHE A 52 13.81 -11.23 -3.58
N ASN A 53 15.09 -10.88 -3.53
CA ASN A 53 15.59 -9.55 -3.88
C ASN A 53 16.29 -9.60 -5.25
N ALA A 54 15.87 -8.71 -6.16
CA ALA A 54 16.37 -8.64 -7.52
C ALA A 54 17.74 -7.94 -7.67
N ILE A 55 18.16 -7.15 -6.69
CA ILE A 55 19.42 -6.41 -6.68
C ILE A 55 20.50 -7.21 -5.94
N GLU A 56 20.19 -7.67 -4.73
CA GLU A 56 21.10 -8.37 -3.83
C GLU A 56 21.04 -9.89 -4.01
N ARG A 57 21.40 -10.38 -5.21
CA ARG A 57 21.19 -11.78 -5.60
C ARG A 57 21.79 -12.79 -4.61
N ASP A 58 23.02 -12.56 -4.19
CA ASP A 58 23.77 -13.48 -3.34
C ASP A 58 23.50 -13.27 -1.84
N HIS A 59 22.57 -12.38 -1.49
CA HIS A 59 22.20 -12.16 -0.10
C HIS A 59 21.62 -13.46 0.50
N PRO A 60 22.02 -13.87 1.72
CA PRO A 60 21.48 -15.05 2.40
C PRO A 60 19.96 -15.08 2.60
N ARG A 61 19.25 -13.99 2.29
CA ARG A 61 17.78 -13.90 2.35
C ARG A 61 17.13 -14.57 1.15
N ASN A 62 17.81 -14.64 0.02
CA ASN A 62 17.37 -15.33 -1.19
C ASN A 62 17.54 -16.86 -1.05
N ILE A 63 17.16 -17.43 0.11
CA ILE A 63 17.27 -18.86 0.41
C ILE A 63 16.49 -19.73 -0.57
N ARG A 64 15.43 -19.17 -1.17
CA ARG A 64 14.60 -19.84 -2.18
C ARG A 64 15.15 -19.69 -3.60
N GLY A 65 16.28 -19.00 -3.78
CA GLY A 65 16.84 -18.65 -5.06
C GLY A 65 16.22 -17.40 -5.68
N VAL A 66 16.78 -17.00 -6.82
CA VAL A 66 16.36 -15.83 -7.61
C VAL A 66 16.04 -16.28 -9.03
N PRO A 67 14.81 -16.09 -9.53
CA PRO A 67 14.36 -16.62 -10.82
C PRO A 67 14.78 -15.77 -12.04
N SER A 68 15.66 -14.78 -11.87
CA SER A 68 16.08 -13.87 -12.93
C SER A 68 17.56 -13.47 -12.80
N ASP A 69 18.07 -12.84 -13.86
CA ASP A 69 19.33 -12.11 -13.82
C ASP A 69 19.22 -10.93 -12.85
N PRO A 70 20.32 -10.48 -12.21
CA PRO A 70 20.31 -9.30 -11.36
C PRO A 70 19.73 -8.06 -12.05
N PHE A 71 19.01 -7.24 -11.29
CA PHE A 71 18.80 -5.85 -11.64
C PHE A 71 19.98 -5.05 -11.11
N ASP A 72 20.76 -4.47 -12.01
CA ASP A 72 21.89 -3.62 -11.68
C ASP A 72 21.45 -2.14 -11.79
N PRO A 73 20.95 -1.51 -10.70
CA PRO A 73 20.58 -0.11 -10.74
C PRO A 73 21.82 0.75 -11.00
N PRO A 74 21.71 1.85 -11.78
CA PRO A 74 22.83 2.75 -11.99
C PRO A 74 23.39 3.26 -10.67
N PRO A 75 24.72 3.53 -10.57
CA PRO A 75 25.30 4.17 -9.40
C PRO A 75 24.55 5.46 -9.05
N MET A 76 24.35 5.72 -7.76
CA MET A 76 23.65 6.91 -7.24
C MET A 76 22.16 7.03 -7.65
N SER A 77 21.55 5.96 -8.18
CA SER A 77 20.10 5.95 -8.43
C SER A 77 19.25 5.81 -7.17
N GLU A 78 19.86 5.44 -6.05
CA GLU A 78 19.21 5.45 -4.73
C GLU A 78 19.24 6.87 -4.13
N LYS A 79 18.04 7.40 -3.82
CA LYS A 79 17.86 8.62 -3.05
C LYS A 79 17.39 8.29 -1.65
N ARG A 80 18.15 8.73 -0.64
CA ARG A 80 17.76 8.66 0.77
C ARG A 80 17.30 10.02 1.27
N GLN A 81 16.23 10.02 2.04
CA GLN A 81 15.62 11.21 2.64
C GLN A 81 15.42 10.97 4.13
N PRO A 82 16.43 11.30 4.96
CA PRO A 82 16.28 11.26 6.40
C PRO A 82 15.15 12.18 6.86
N TYR A 83 14.39 11.78 7.87
CA TYR A 83 13.27 12.56 8.40
C TYR A 83 12.27 13.02 7.32
N SER A 84 12.06 12.17 6.32
CA SER A 84 10.99 12.33 5.32
C SER A 84 9.62 12.58 5.96
N ILE A 85 9.43 12.06 7.18
CA ILE A 85 8.35 12.44 8.09
C ILE A 85 9.00 12.87 9.41
N ALA A 86 8.64 14.06 9.89
CA ALA A 86 9.25 14.64 11.08
C ALA A 86 8.92 13.83 12.36
N PRO A 87 9.80 13.83 13.37
CA PRO A 87 9.50 13.28 14.69
C PRO A 87 8.21 13.88 15.29
N GLY A 88 7.45 13.06 16.02
CA GLY A 88 6.16 13.44 16.62
C GLY A 88 5.01 13.60 15.63
N SER A 89 5.20 13.32 14.34
CA SER A 89 4.15 13.47 13.32
C SER A 89 2.99 12.49 13.52
N GLU A 90 1.79 12.97 13.20
CA GLU A 90 0.56 12.16 13.17
C GLU A 90 -0.10 12.27 11.81
N LEU A 91 -0.16 11.16 11.09
CA LEU A 91 -0.90 11.05 9.83
C LEU A 91 -2.29 10.50 10.13
N ARG A 92 -3.32 11.21 9.68
CA ARG A 92 -4.72 10.87 9.95
C ARG A 92 -5.62 11.19 8.76
N SER A 93 -6.63 10.37 8.54
CA SER A 93 -7.60 10.61 7.46
C SER A 93 -8.76 11.54 7.88
N PHE A 94 -9.09 11.56 9.18
CA PHE A 94 -10.20 12.31 9.75
C PHE A 94 -9.77 13.69 10.27
N ARG A 95 -10.73 14.62 10.34
CA ARG A 95 -10.52 15.93 10.98
C ARG A 95 -10.76 15.81 12.47
N THR A 96 -9.99 16.56 13.24
CA THR A 96 -10.13 16.65 14.69
C THR A 96 -10.57 18.05 15.07
N ASN A 97 -11.67 18.17 15.83
CA ASN A 97 -12.14 19.46 16.35
C ASN A 97 -11.47 19.82 17.69
N SER A 98 -11.06 18.81 18.45
CA SER A 98 -10.30 18.98 19.69
C SER A 98 -9.39 17.75 19.93
N ALA A 99 -8.15 18.00 20.35
CA ALA A 99 -7.24 16.97 20.84
C ALA A 99 -6.81 17.34 22.25
N SER A 100 -7.10 16.50 23.24
CA SER A 100 -6.65 16.68 24.62
C SER A 100 -5.63 15.61 24.96
N LEU A 101 -4.46 16.01 25.47
CA LEU A 101 -3.54 15.09 26.14
C LEU A 101 -4.02 14.90 27.59
N GLY A 102 -4.23 13.65 28.01
CA GLY A 102 -4.45 13.34 29.42
C GLY A 102 -3.15 13.54 30.21
N ALA A 103 -3.21 14.25 31.34
CA ALA A 103 -2.05 14.46 32.20
C ALA A 103 -1.75 13.21 33.03
N GLU A 104 -0.49 12.77 33.01
CA GLU A 104 0.05 11.77 33.93
C GLU A 104 0.17 12.35 35.35
N VAL A 105 -0.84 12.13 36.20
CA VAL A 105 -0.64 12.18 37.65
C VAL A 105 -1.47 11.08 38.29
N SER A 106 -0.82 10.07 38.86
CA SER A 106 -1.38 9.39 40.01
C SER A 106 -0.30 9.22 41.07
N SER A 107 -0.27 10.18 41.98
CA SER A 107 0.54 10.15 43.19
C SER A 107 -0.23 9.52 44.35
N THR A 108 -0.77 8.30 44.20
CA THR A 108 -1.15 7.38 45.31
C THR A 108 -1.69 6.02 44.81
N PRO A 109 -1.53 4.93 45.59
CA PRO A 109 -1.82 3.58 45.16
C PRO A 109 -3.26 3.20 45.52
N THR A 110 -4.21 3.41 44.62
CA THR A 110 -5.44 2.59 44.61
C THR A 110 -5.98 2.47 43.18
N VAL A 111 -6.36 1.24 42.87
CA VAL A 111 -6.67 0.66 41.57
C VAL A 111 -7.67 1.47 40.74
N MET A 112 -7.42 1.50 39.41
CA MET A 112 -8.23 2.01 38.29
C MET A 112 -8.17 3.51 37.95
N SER A 113 -7.34 3.87 36.96
CA SER A 113 -7.81 4.55 35.74
C SER A 113 -6.74 4.43 34.66
N ALA A 114 -7.13 4.11 33.43
CA ALA A 114 -6.24 4.00 32.28
C ALA A 114 -5.58 5.36 32.01
N SER A 115 -4.26 5.38 31.83
CA SER A 115 -3.52 6.57 31.37
C SER A 115 -3.86 6.81 29.89
N VAL A 116 -4.93 7.57 29.65
CA VAL A 116 -5.30 8.05 28.31
C VAL A 116 -4.22 9.01 27.84
N GLY A 117 -3.49 8.63 26.78
CA GLY A 117 -2.42 9.43 26.18
C GLY A 117 -2.92 10.50 25.19
N ALA A 118 -4.09 10.31 24.56
CA ALA A 118 -4.73 11.33 23.72
C ALA A 118 -6.23 11.01 23.47
N CYS A 119 -7.05 12.04 23.23
CA CYS A 119 -8.42 11.90 22.74
C CYS A 119 -8.59 12.67 21.43
N TYR A 120 -9.28 12.08 20.45
CA TYR A 120 -9.61 12.71 19.17
C TYR A 120 -11.11 12.67 18.91
N GLU A 121 -11.71 13.81 18.59
CA GLU A 121 -13.07 13.86 18.04
C GLU A 121 -13.05 13.66 16.52
N PHE A 122 -13.97 12.86 16.00
CA PHE A 122 -14.13 12.60 14.58
C PHE A 122 -15.60 12.69 14.14
N SER A 123 -15.83 13.05 12.88
CA SER A 123 -17.17 13.11 12.27
C SER A 123 -17.39 12.08 11.14
N THR A 124 -16.39 11.24 10.89
CA THR A 124 -16.38 10.25 9.80
C THR A 124 -16.71 8.85 10.32
N GLN A 125 -17.40 8.04 9.51
CA GLN A 125 -17.66 6.63 9.86
C GLN A 125 -16.38 5.78 9.83
N THR A 126 -15.43 6.09 8.96
CA THR A 126 -14.15 5.38 8.90
C THR A 126 -13.00 6.35 9.12
N GLY A 127 -11.91 5.82 9.66
CA GLY A 127 -10.69 6.59 9.82
C GLY A 127 -9.48 5.74 10.13
N ALA A 128 -8.31 6.31 9.88
CA ALA A 128 -7.03 5.72 10.21
C ALA A 128 -6.10 6.76 10.83
N LEU A 129 -5.21 6.28 11.70
CA LEU A 129 -4.20 7.06 12.41
C LEU A 129 -2.86 6.31 12.34
N LEU A 130 -1.79 7.04 12.07
CA LEU A 130 -0.40 6.62 12.24
C LEU A 130 0.34 7.71 13.02
N ARG A 131 0.93 7.35 14.16
CA ARG A 131 1.82 8.22 14.93
C ARG A 131 3.24 7.69 14.83
N LEU A 132 4.19 8.60 14.62
CA LEU A 132 5.61 8.31 14.53
C LEU A 132 6.33 9.12 15.59
N LYS A 133 6.95 8.45 16.57
CA LYS A 133 7.62 9.15 17.67
C LYS A 133 8.93 9.78 17.20
N GLU A 134 9.81 8.97 16.62
CA GLU A 134 11.12 9.40 16.10
C GLU A 134 11.07 9.84 14.61
N GLY A 135 9.88 9.86 14.02
CA GLY A 135 9.69 10.19 12.61
C GLY A 135 9.96 8.98 11.70
N ALA A 136 10.21 9.25 10.41
CA ALA A 136 10.53 8.20 9.46
C ALA A 136 11.47 8.66 8.33
N HIS A 137 12.22 7.70 7.80
CA HIS A 137 13.25 7.90 6.78
C HIS A 137 12.84 7.18 5.50
N ALA A 138 12.87 7.89 4.38
CA ALA A 138 12.51 7.32 3.08
C ALA A 138 13.76 6.97 2.27
N SER A 139 13.71 5.88 1.52
CA SER A 139 14.71 5.54 0.50
C SER A 139 13.98 5.09 -0.77
N ARG A 140 14.47 5.50 -1.94
CA ARG A 140 13.81 5.20 -3.23
C ARG A 140 14.80 5.15 -4.39
N LEU A 141 14.57 4.23 -5.31
CA LEU A 141 15.23 4.17 -6.61
C LEU A 141 14.61 5.18 -7.59
N THR A 142 15.46 5.90 -8.30
CA THR A 142 15.07 6.98 -9.23
C THR A 142 15.13 6.57 -10.70
N CYS A 143 15.58 5.34 -11.00
CA CYS A 143 15.72 4.78 -12.33
C CYS A 143 14.44 4.05 -12.81
N GLU A 144 13.31 4.75 -12.83
CA GLU A 144 11.98 4.15 -13.08
C GLU A 144 11.90 3.37 -14.40
N ASP A 145 12.35 3.95 -15.52
CA ASP A 145 12.28 3.29 -16.84
C ASP A 145 13.07 1.97 -16.88
N LEU A 146 14.21 1.90 -16.19
CA LEU A 146 15.03 0.68 -16.10
C LEU A 146 14.35 -0.38 -15.25
N MET A 147 13.76 0.00 -14.11
CA MET A 147 13.00 -0.92 -13.27
C MET A 147 11.81 -1.49 -14.04
N ILE A 148 11.07 -0.64 -14.75
CA ILE A 148 9.90 -1.05 -15.54
C ILE A 148 10.29 -2.01 -16.67
N THR A 149 11.37 -1.69 -17.40
CA THR A 149 11.91 -2.55 -18.47
C THR A 149 12.38 -3.90 -17.92
N TYR A 150 13.04 -3.89 -16.76
CA TYR A 150 13.48 -5.11 -16.09
C TYR A 150 12.29 -5.96 -15.65
N MET A 151 11.30 -5.36 -14.97
CA MET A 151 10.08 -6.06 -14.56
C MET A 151 9.32 -6.65 -15.75
N SER A 152 9.18 -5.93 -16.85
CA SER A 152 8.40 -6.40 -18.01
C SER A 152 9.02 -7.65 -18.64
N LYS A 153 10.35 -7.74 -18.64
CA LYS A 153 11.10 -8.91 -19.10
C LYS A 153 10.94 -10.13 -18.19
N HIS A 154 10.75 -9.93 -16.89
CA HIS A 154 10.85 -11.01 -15.89
C HIS A 154 9.55 -11.37 -15.17
N ILE A 155 8.48 -10.57 -15.28
CA ILE A 155 7.25 -10.73 -14.51
C ILE A 155 6.65 -12.14 -14.61
N SER A 156 6.62 -12.73 -15.80
CA SER A 156 6.09 -14.09 -15.99
C SER A 156 6.95 -15.17 -15.34
N THR A 157 8.28 -15.00 -15.33
CA THR A 157 9.19 -15.89 -14.62
C THR A 157 9.05 -15.74 -13.10
N TRP A 158 8.82 -14.52 -12.61
CA TRP A 158 8.57 -14.26 -11.19
C TRP A 158 7.25 -14.88 -10.73
N HIS A 159 6.21 -14.81 -11.56
CA HIS A 159 4.93 -15.46 -11.29
C HIS A 159 5.08 -16.98 -11.22
N ALA A 160 5.74 -17.59 -12.22
CA ALA A 160 6.04 -19.01 -12.22
C ALA A 160 6.83 -19.45 -10.97
N PHE A 161 7.78 -18.64 -10.52
CA PHE A 161 8.53 -18.86 -9.28
C PHE A 161 7.61 -18.81 -8.04
N ALA A 162 6.75 -17.78 -7.94
CA ALA A 162 5.87 -17.59 -6.80
C ALA A 162 4.82 -18.70 -6.65
N VAL A 163 4.25 -19.18 -7.76
CA VAL A 163 3.25 -20.29 -7.73
C VAL A 163 3.91 -21.68 -7.74
N GLY A 164 5.20 -21.75 -8.04
CA GLY A 164 5.97 -22.98 -8.09
C GLY A 164 6.13 -23.66 -6.72
N PRO A 165 6.58 -24.93 -6.68
CA PRO A 165 6.56 -25.76 -5.48
C PRO A 165 7.44 -25.25 -4.32
N GLN A 166 8.40 -24.36 -4.59
CA GLN A 166 9.27 -23.78 -3.56
C GLN A 166 8.58 -22.71 -2.72
N VAL A 167 7.55 -22.06 -3.26
CA VAL A 167 6.81 -20.97 -2.61
C VAL A 167 5.35 -21.36 -2.41
N GLY A 168 4.69 -21.86 -3.46
CA GLY A 168 3.31 -22.33 -3.42
C GLY A 168 2.28 -21.22 -3.20
N ALA A 169 2.57 -19.99 -3.60
CA ALA A 169 1.65 -18.87 -3.46
C ALA A 169 0.45 -19.01 -4.42
N SER A 170 -0.74 -18.68 -3.94
CA SER A 170 -1.95 -18.60 -4.76
C SER A 170 -2.21 -17.15 -5.17
N ILE A 171 -1.40 -16.62 -6.08
CA ILE A 171 -1.45 -15.23 -6.55
C ILE A 171 -1.55 -15.14 -8.07
N GLU A 172 -2.09 -14.03 -8.56
CA GLU A 172 -2.10 -13.68 -9.98
C GLU A 172 -0.78 -12.96 -10.36
N GLU A 173 -0.42 -12.91 -11.65
CA GLU A 173 0.81 -12.22 -12.11
C GLU A 173 0.80 -10.73 -11.71
N ASP A 174 -0.39 -10.15 -11.61
CA ASP A 174 -0.60 -8.74 -11.29
C ASP A 174 -0.64 -8.40 -9.80
N ASP A 175 -0.56 -9.42 -8.94
CA ASP A 175 -0.38 -9.26 -7.49
C ASP A 175 1.11 -9.10 -7.12
N ILE A 176 2.03 -9.38 -8.05
CA ILE A 176 3.46 -9.24 -7.85
C ILE A 176 3.86 -7.77 -7.85
N VAL A 177 4.65 -7.40 -6.84
CA VAL A 177 5.17 -6.06 -6.66
C VAL A 177 6.70 -6.07 -6.62
N PHE A 178 7.31 -5.05 -7.20
CA PHE A 178 8.73 -4.73 -7.07
C PHE A 178 8.88 -3.50 -6.18
N ILE A 179 9.55 -3.65 -5.04
CA ILE A 179 9.78 -2.55 -4.09
C ILE A 179 10.84 -1.61 -4.65
N CYS A 180 10.41 -0.42 -5.05
CA CYS A 180 11.29 0.64 -5.53
C CYS A 180 11.54 1.72 -4.49
N GLY A 181 10.81 1.70 -3.37
CA GLY A 181 11.04 2.60 -2.24
C GLY A 181 10.36 2.14 -0.97
N HIS A 182 10.82 2.66 0.16
CA HIS A 182 10.22 2.40 1.47
C HIS A 182 10.41 3.61 2.39
N THR A 183 9.48 3.80 3.32
CA THR A 183 9.59 4.73 4.44
C THR A 183 9.61 3.93 5.73
N LYS A 184 10.70 4.04 6.49
CA LYS A 184 10.94 3.24 7.69
C LYS A 184 10.95 4.09 8.96
N ALA A 185 10.42 3.53 10.02
CA ALA A 185 10.40 4.10 11.36
C ALA A 185 11.03 3.12 12.37
N SER A 186 11.44 3.64 13.53
CA SER A 186 11.85 2.83 14.68
C SER A 186 10.69 2.59 15.64
N GLU A 187 9.90 3.63 15.93
CA GLU A 187 8.77 3.59 16.85
C GLU A 187 7.51 4.16 16.18
N TRP A 188 6.44 3.36 16.16
CA TRP A 188 5.18 3.70 15.50
C TRP A 188 3.96 3.14 16.26
N GLN A 189 2.84 3.81 16.08
CA GLN A 189 1.54 3.42 16.59
C GLN A 189 0.50 3.64 15.51
N LEU A 190 -0.37 2.66 15.27
CA LEU A 190 -1.39 2.76 14.24
C LEU A 190 -2.74 2.25 14.72
N ALA A 191 -3.80 2.80 14.13
CA ALA A 191 -5.16 2.35 14.36
C ALA A 191 -6.02 2.57 13.11
N ALA A 192 -7.03 1.72 12.97
CA ALA A 192 -8.05 1.86 11.93
C ALA A 192 -9.41 1.54 12.53
N PHE A 193 -10.38 2.42 12.31
CA PHE A 193 -11.70 2.31 12.88
C PHE A 193 -12.80 2.38 11.82
N HIS A 194 -13.89 1.71 12.14
CA HIS A 194 -15.18 1.85 11.50
C HIS A 194 -16.21 2.05 12.60
N ASP A 195 -16.67 3.29 12.77
CA ASP A 195 -17.79 3.62 13.63
C ASP A 195 -19.11 3.32 12.88
N HIS A 196 -19.94 2.49 13.51
CA HIS A 196 -21.27 2.17 13.01
C HIS A 196 -22.29 3.29 13.30
N SER A 197 -21.93 4.27 14.14
CA SER A 197 -22.72 5.47 14.38
C SER A 197 -22.55 6.46 13.21
N SER A 198 -23.64 7.03 12.72
CA SER A 198 -23.61 8.04 11.66
C SER A 198 -23.39 9.46 12.20
N ARG A 199 -23.07 9.62 13.49
CA ARG A 199 -23.06 10.91 14.19
C ARG A 199 -21.66 11.43 14.52
N GLY A 200 -20.61 10.64 14.25
CA GLY A 200 -19.27 10.93 14.74
C GLY A 200 -19.12 10.57 16.21
N GLY A 201 -17.88 10.58 16.71
CA GLY A 201 -17.55 10.10 18.04
C GLY A 201 -16.18 10.55 18.52
N LYS A 202 -15.71 9.88 19.59
CA LYS A 202 -14.40 10.10 20.18
C LYS A 202 -13.54 8.85 20.05
N LEU A 203 -12.25 9.06 19.87
CA LEU A 203 -11.23 8.02 19.81
C LEU A 203 -10.23 8.29 20.93
N TYR A 204 -10.11 7.34 21.86
CA TYR A 204 -9.23 7.42 23.01
C TYR A 204 -8.01 6.54 22.77
N LEU A 205 -6.83 7.13 22.83
CA LEU A 205 -5.54 6.46 22.80
C LEU A 205 -5.11 6.18 24.23
N HIS A 206 -4.93 4.91 24.55
CA HIS A 206 -4.49 4.45 25.86
C HIS A 206 -3.04 4.00 25.76
N VAL A 207 -2.19 4.55 26.63
CA VAL A 207 -0.78 4.20 26.70
C VAL A 207 -0.50 3.71 28.10
N GLY A 208 -0.28 2.40 28.25
CA GLY A 208 0.05 1.81 29.54
C GLY A 208 1.51 2.01 29.94
N VAL A 209 1.77 2.09 31.24
CA VAL A 209 3.12 2.19 31.81
C VAL A 209 3.86 0.84 31.65
N PRO A 210 5.08 0.79 31.08
CA PRO A 210 5.81 -0.46 30.82
C PRO A 210 6.08 -1.35 32.05
N SER A 211 6.00 -0.79 33.27
CA SER A 211 6.30 -1.48 34.53
C SER A 211 5.14 -2.29 35.13
N LEU A 212 3.94 -2.22 34.56
CA LEU A 212 2.78 -3.00 35.01
C LEU A 212 2.42 -4.05 33.95
N ALA A 213 2.10 -5.27 34.40
CA ALA A 213 1.61 -6.36 33.55
C ALA A 213 0.29 -5.92 32.88
N GLY A 214 0.40 -5.33 31.67
CA GLY A 214 -0.69 -4.60 31.01
C GLY A 214 -0.23 -3.34 30.26
N GLY A 215 1.04 -2.94 30.37
CA GLY A 215 1.64 -1.84 29.61
C GLY A 215 1.65 -2.12 28.10
N GLY A 216 0.77 -1.44 27.37
CA GLY A 216 0.68 -1.54 25.91
C GLY A 216 -0.13 -0.39 25.32
N PHE A 217 -0.05 -0.21 24.01
CA PHE A 217 -0.86 0.75 23.27
C PHE A 217 -2.15 0.08 22.80
N HIS A 218 -3.30 0.70 23.11
CA HIS A 218 -4.56 0.34 22.49
C HIS A 218 -5.44 1.56 22.26
N VAL A 219 -6.43 1.42 21.39
CA VAL A 219 -7.34 2.49 21.02
C VAL A 219 -8.78 2.05 21.29
N SER A 220 -9.65 2.96 21.72
CA SER A 220 -11.07 2.68 21.97
C SER A 220 -11.98 3.84 21.57
N PHE A 221 -13.27 3.55 21.40
CA PHE A 221 -14.30 4.58 21.19
C PHE A 221 -14.79 5.24 22.49
N ASN A 222 -14.47 4.66 23.65
CA ASN A 222 -14.87 5.17 24.96
C ASN A 222 -13.68 5.35 25.90
N GLU A 223 -13.83 6.21 26.88
CA GLU A 223 -12.78 6.58 27.81
C GLU A 223 -12.37 5.42 28.73
N GLU A 224 -13.27 4.47 29.00
CA GLU A 224 -12.94 3.31 29.84
C GLU A 224 -12.07 2.27 29.14
N GLY A 225 -11.85 2.38 27.81
CA GLY A 225 -11.02 1.45 27.04
C GLY A 225 -11.71 0.14 26.64
N THR A 226 -13.00 -0.03 26.93
CA THR A 226 -13.70 -1.31 26.71
C THR A 226 -14.19 -1.51 25.27
N ALA A 227 -14.48 -0.43 24.55
CA ALA A 227 -14.90 -0.46 23.14
C ALA A 227 -13.68 -0.39 22.22
N THR A 228 -12.91 -1.47 22.15
CA THR A 228 -11.60 -1.49 21.47
C THR A 228 -11.71 -1.32 19.96
N VAL A 229 -10.72 -0.61 19.42
CA VAL A 229 -10.50 -0.37 17.99
C VAL A 229 -9.29 -1.19 17.57
N PRO A 230 -9.30 -1.80 16.37
CA PRO A 230 -8.11 -2.42 15.81
C PRO A 230 -6.92 -1.44 15.82
N SER A 231 -5.88 -1.80 16.55
CA SER A 231 -4.69 -0.99 16.73
C SER A 231 -3.45 -1.86 16.85
N ARG A 232 -2.31 -1.30 16.46
CA ARG A 232 -0.99 -1.95 16.56
C ARG A 232 0.05 -0.91 16.95
N TYR A 233 1.16 -1.38 17.49
CA TYR A 233 2.30 -0.53 17.80
C TYR A 233 3.57 -1.35 17.67
N GLY A 234 4.67 -0.65 17.39
CA GLY A 234 5.98 -1.23 17.29
C GLY A 234 7.06 -0.25 17.77
N PRO A 235 8.17 -0.78 18.28
CA PRO A 235 8.46 -2.21 18.45
C PRO A 235 7.75 -2.78 19.69
N ILE A 236 7.23 -4.01 19.60
CA ILE A 236 6.78 -4.76 20.79
C ILE A 236 8.05 -5.14 21.57
N PRO A 237 8.15 -4.86 22.88
CA PRO A 237 9.45 -4.83 23.55
C PRO A 237 10.16 -6.19 23.51
N ALA A 238 11.28 -6.23 22.79
CA ALA A 238 12.40 -7.14 23.00
C ALA A 238 13.74 -6.38 23.17
N HIS A 239 13.72 -5.04 23.16
CA HIS A 239 14.90 -4.21 23.35
C HIS A 239 14.85 -3.53 24.73
N SER A 240 15.30 -4.26 25.75
CA SER A 240 15.70 -3.70 27.04
C SER A 240 17.20 -3.33 27.07
N GLY A 241 17.77 -3.05 25.90
CA GLY A 241 19.16 -2.62 25.73
C GLY A 241 19.30 -1.10 25.68
N PRO A 242 20.51 -0.56 25.92
CA PRO A 242 20.79 0.87 25.86
C PRO A 242 20.76 1.45 24.42
N ASP A 243 20.72 0.59 23.41
CA ASP A 243 20.80 1.00 22.00
C ASP A 243 19.46 1.53 21.48
N PRO A 244 19.47 2.56 20.61
CA PRO A 244 18.26 3.03 19.94
C PRO A 244 17.56 1.91 19.17
N ALA A 245 16.22 1.91 19.19
CA ALA A 245 15.44 0.96 18.40
C ALA A 245 15.81 1.08 16.91
N PRO A 246 16.01 -0.05 16.19
CA PRO A 246 16.43 -0.02 14.79
C PRO A 246 15.36 0.62 13.90
N VAL A 247 15.78 1.44 12.94
CA VAL A 247 14.91 2.06 11.92
C VAL A 247 14.66 1.06 10.79
N ASN A 248 13.94 -0.02 11.08
CA ASN A 248 13.74 -1.14 10.15
C ASN A 248 12.26 -1.50 9.92
N HIS A 249 11.32 -0.82 10.58
CA HIS A 249 9.89 -1.05 10.39
C HIS A 249 9.34 -0.24 9.21
N SER A 250 8.83 -0.89 8.17
CA SER A 250 8.38 -0.24 6.93
C SER A 250 6.93 0.24 7.06
N VAL A 251 6.74 1.52 7.37
CA VAL A 251 5.40 2.13 7.53
C VAL A 251 4.74 2.49 6.20
N PHE A 252 5.54 2.75 5.16
CA PHE A 252 5.06 2.87 3.78
C PHE A 252 5.97 2.13 2.80
N LEU A 253 5.38 1.55 1.76
CA LEU A 253 6.10 0.95 0.63
C LEU A 253 5.76 1.65 -0.68
N ASN A 254 6.77 1.92 -1.51
CA ASN A 254 6.58 2.32 -2.89
C ASN A 254 6.97 1.15 -3.79
N TYR A 255 6.07 0.79 -4.69
CA TYR A 255 6.28 -0.32 -5.58
C TYR A 255 5.67 -0.09 -6.95
N PHE A 256 6.16 -0.87 -7.90
CA PHE A 256 5.53 -1.06 -9.21
C PHE A 256 4.86 -2.44 -9.26
N ARG A 257 3.76 -2.51 -9.99
CA ARG A 257 3.10 -3.77 -10.40
C ARG A 257 2.80 -3.75 -11.89
N MET A 258 2.76 -4.93 -12.49
CA MET A 258 2.47 -5.10 -13.91
C MET A 258 1.04 -5.63 -14.11
N LYS A 259 0.32 -5.07 -15.06
CA LYS A 259 -0.98 -5.56 -15.53
C LYS A 259 -0.85 -6.01 -16.96
N ARG A 260 -1.37 -7.20 -17.28
CA ARG A 260 -1.39 -7.74 -18.63
C ARG A 260 -2.78 -7.64 -19.23
N LYS A 261 -2.85 -7.34 -20.53
CA LYS A 261 -4.08 -7.40 -21.30
C LYS A 261 -4.58 -8.85 -21.38
N LEU A 262 -5.76 -9.11 -20.84
CA LEU A 262 -6.45 -10.38 -21.06
C LEU A 262 -6.99 -10.40 -22.50
N LEU A 263 -6.43 -11.28 -23.34
CA LEU A 263 -6.81 -11.44 -24.76
C LEU A 263 -8.17 -12.14 -24.98
N PHE A 264 -8.90 -12.48 -23.91
CA PHE A 264 -10.19 -13.14 -24.00
C PHE A 264 -11.31 -12.25 -23.45
N THR A 265 -11.97 -11.50 -24.33
CA THR A 265 -13.40 -11.19 -24.14
C THR A 265 -14.20 -12.43 -24.50
N VAL A 266 -14.19 -13.47 -23.65
CA VAL A 266 -15.27 -14.45 -23.74
C VAL A 266 -16.54 -13.67 -23.38
N PRO A 267 -17.54 -13.56 -24.27
CA PRO A 267 -18.82 -12.98 -23.87
C PRO A 267 -19.29 -13.80 -22.68
N MET A 268 -19.37 -13.14 -21.52
CA MET A 268 -19.81 -13.73 -20.27
C MET A 268 -21.27 -14.12 -20.47
N LYS A 269 -21.52 -15.33 -20.96
CA LYS A 269 -22.87 -15.87 -21.08
C LYS A 269 -23.27 -16.23 -19.66
N ALA A 270 -24.02 -15.32 -19.03
CA ALA A 270 -24.57 -15.51 -17.69
C ALA A 270 -25.42 -16.79 -17.68
N ALA A 271 -24.82 -17.89 -17.22
CA ALA A 271 -25.46 -19.19 -17.04
C ALA A 271 -25.17 -19.77 -15.65
N ALA A 272 -24.99 -18.91 -14.65
CA ALA A 272 -24.89 -19.31 -13.25
C ALA A 272 -26.10 -18.77 -12.48
N GLY A 273 -26.94 -19.68 -12.00
CA GLY A 273 -28.03 -19.37 -11.07
C GLY A 273 -27.52 -18.83 -9.72
N PRO A 274 -28.41 -18.26 -8.90
CA PRO A 274 -28.05 -17.45 -7.73
C PRO A 274 -27.52 -18.33 -6.59
N HIS A 275 -26.21 -18.57 -6.55
CA HIS A 275 -25.55 -19.10 -5.36
C HIS A 275 -24.04 -18.84 -5.38
N GLN A 276 -23.67 -17.85 -4.56
CA GLN A 276 -22.44 -17.72 -3.78
C GLN A 276 -21.10 -17.96 -4.51
N LEU A 277 -20.57 -16.90 -5.11
CA LEU A 277 -19.13 -16.69 -5.11
C LEU A 277 -18.72 -16.22 -3.70
N PRO A 278 -17.62 -16.74 -3.11
CA PRO A 278 -17.09 -16.18 -1.87
C PRO A 278 -16.75 -14.70 -2.11
N PRO A 279 -16.99 -13.81 -1.14
CA PRO A 279 -16.70 -12.39 -1.32
C PRO A 279 -15.18 -12.22 -1.44
N LYS A 280 -14.68 -12.09 -2.68
CA LYS A 280 -13.36 -11.50 -2.94
C LYS A 280 -13.49 -10.07 -2.39
N GLY A 281 -12.63 -9.72 -1.45
CA GLY A 281 -12.61 -8.36 -0.90
C GLY A 281 -12.19 -7.42 -2.01
N ASP A 282 -13.18 -6.87 -2.73
CA ASP A 282 -12.92 -5.95 -3.82
C ASP A 282 -12.31 -4.68 -3.24
N ASP A 283 -11.00 -4.55 -3.45
CA ASP A 283 -10.29 -3.32 -3.23
C ASP A 283 -10.69 -2.34 -4.33
N ASP A 284 -11.44 -1.29 -3.96
CA ASP A 284 -11.88 -0.20 -4.86
C ASP A 284 -10.72 0.41 -5.67
N SER A 285 -9.48 0.35 -5.14
CA SER A 285 -8.25 0.74 -5.84
C SER A 285 -7.94 -0.16 -7.05
N LYS A 286 -8.13 -1.48 -6.91
CA LYS A 286 -8.00 -2.46 -8.01
C LYS A 286 -9.07 -2.23 -9.07
N GLY A 287 -10.29 -1.83 -8.68
CA GLY A 287 -11.38 -1.50 -9.62
C GLY A 287 -11.02 -0.34 -10.56
N LEU A 288 -10.59 0.80 -9.99
CA LEU A 288 -10.21 1.97 -10.78
C LEU A 288 -8.98 1.72 -11.65
N THR A 289 -7.96 1.06 -11.08
CA THR A 289 -6.77 0.63 -11.81
C THR A 289 -7.15 -0.24 -13.01
N LYS A 290 -8.07 -1.20 -12.81
CA LYS A 290 -8.54 -2.08 -13.88
C LYS A 290 -9.24 -1.29 -15.00
N VAL A 291 -10.10 -0.33 -14.66
CA VAL A 291 -10.78 0.53 -15.65
C VAL A 291 -9.77 1.31 -16.50
N LEU A 292 -8.75 1.88 -15.87
CA LEU A 292 -7.69 2.62 -16.57
C LEU A 292 -6.89 1.72 -17.51
N CYS A 293 -6.43 0.56 -17.00
CA CYS A 293 -5.72 -0.41 -17.82
C CYS A 293 -6.57 -0.92 -18.99
N ASP A 294 -7.83 -1.27 -18.74
CA ASP A 294 -8.75 -1.75 -19.77
C ASP A 294 -8.91 -0.72 -20.90
N TYR A 295 -9.01 0.56 -20.57
CA TYR A 295 -9.03 1.63 -21.58
C TYR A 295 -7.71 1.71 -22.33
N VAL A 296 -6.58 1.81 -21.63
CA VAL A 296 -5.27 1.90 -22.28
C VAL A 296 -5.07 0.74 -23.24
N PHE A 297 -5.33 -0.49 -22.82
CA PHE A 297 -5.26 -1.68 -23.66
C PHE A 297 -6.18 -1.67 -24.89
N ARG A 298 -7.33 -0.99 -24.82
CA ARG A 298 -8.24 -0.84 -25.98
C ARG A 298 -7.75 0.21 -26.97
N HIS A 299 -7.04 1.23 -26.51
CA HIS A 299 -6.74 2.42 -27.31
C HIS A 299 -5.26 2.57 -27.71
N SER A 300 -4.33 1.82 -27.12
CA SER A 300 -2.89 1.97 -27.38
C SER A 300 -2.21 0.75 -28.01
N GLY A 301 -2.93 -0.36 -28.18
CA GLY A 301 -2.34 -1.62 -28.64
C GLY A 301 -1.41 -2.30 -27.62
N ALA A 302 -1.26 -1.79 -26.39
CA ALA A 302 -0.46 -2.45 -25.35
C ALA A 302 -0.93 -3.86 -25.04
N GLU A 303 0.02 -4.68 -24.63
CA GLU A 303 -0.20 -5.94 -23.94
C GLU A 303 0.15 -5.87 -22.45
N LEU A 304 0.98 -4.90 -22.05
CA LEU A 304 1.41 -4.72 -20.66
C LEU A 304 1.32 -3.25 -20.25
N ALA A 305 0.94 -3.02 -19.00
CA ALA A 305 0.92 -1.72 -18.35
C ALA A 305 1.60 -1.79 -16.98
N CYS A 306 2.50 -0.85 -16.70
CA CYS A 306 3.10 -0.69 -15.38
C CYS A 306 2.37 0.39 -14.57
N ILE A 307 2.21 0.15 -13.26
CA ILE A 307 1.43 1.01 -12.36
C ILE A 307 2.17 1.13 -11.04
N SER A 308 2.36 2.36 -10.56
CA SER A 308 2.80 2.59 -9.19
C SER A 308 1.64 2.98 -8.28
N GLU A 309 1.79 2.74 -6.98
CA GLU A 309 0.82 3.20 -5.97
C GLU A 309 0.61 4.71 -5.99
N ARG A 310 1.67 5.47 -6.34
CA ARG A 310 1.59 6.92 -6.48
C ARG A 310 0.60 7.31 -7.57
N ASP A 311 0.59 6.56 -8.67
CA ASP A 311 -0.29 6.87 -9.78
C ASP A 311 -1.75 6.63 -9.34
N VAL A 312 -2.04 5.51 -8.68
CA VAL A 312 -3.39 5.22 -8.12
C VAL A 312 -3.91 6.34 -7.22
N VAL A 313 -3.06 6.87 -6.32
CA VAL A 313 -3.41 8.02 -5.45
C VAL A 313 -3.74 9.25 -6.29
N LEU A 314 -2.95 9.53 -7.33
CA LEU A 314 -3.17 10.69 -8.19
C LEU A 314 -4.53 10.61 -8.89
N VAL A 315 -4.95 9.44 -9.41
CA VAL A 315 -6.31 9.31 -9.99
C VAL A 315 -7.37 9.57 -8.94
N GLN A 316 -7.26 8.98 -7.76
CA GLN A 316 -8.26 9.16 -6.71
C GLN A 316 -8.41 10.64 -6.32
N ALA A 317 -7.32 11.40 -6.33
CA ALA A 317 -7.35 12.84 -6.10
C ALA A 317 -8.01 13.61 -7.27
N THR A 318 -7.79 13.17 -8.52
CA THR A 318 -8.38 13.79 -9.72
C THR A 318 -9.86 13.44 -9.93
N VAL A 319 -10.37 12.36 -9.31
CA VAL A 319 -11.77 11.92 -9.43
C VAL A 319 -12.51 12.14 -8.10
N PRO A 320 -13.15 13.30 -7.90
CA PRO A 320 -13.88 13.58 -6.67
C PRO A 320 -15.01 12.57 -6.46
N GLY A 321 -15.02 11.93 -5.29
CA GLY A 321 -16.15 11.09 -4.85
C GLY A 321 -16.21 9.69 -5.45
N TYR A 322 -15.12 9.18 -6.05
CA TYR A 322 -15.08 7.78 -6.51
C TYR A 322 -15.28 6.81 -5.33
N SER A 323 -16.43 6.15 -5.30
CA SER A 323 -16.73 5.05 -4.38
C SER A 323 -17.32 3.92 -5.23
N HIS A 324 -16.53 2.90 -5.51
CA HIS A 324 -16.99 1.74 -6.26
C HIS A 324 -18.09 1.03 -5.45
N ARG A 325 -19.31 0.97 -5.98
CA ARG A 325 -20.36 0.10 -5.45
C ARG A 325 -20.20 -1.26 -6.13
N PRO A 326 -20.10 -2.37 -5.37
CA PRO A 326 -19.77 -3.70 -5.89
C PRO A 326 -20.80 -4.28 -6.90
N SER A 327 -21.92 -3.61 -7.14
CA SER A 327 -22.93 -4.00 -8.13
C SER A 327 -22.76 -3.35 -9.51
N GLU A 328 -21.86 -2.40 -9.69
CA GLU A 328 -21.67 -1.68 -10.95
C GLU A 328 -20.36 -2.11 -11.61
N THR A 329 -20.44 -3.07 -12.53
CA THR A 329 -19.33 -3.50 -13.42
C THR A 329 -18.86 -2.42 -14.41
N SER A 330 -19.39 -1.19 -14.32
CA SER A 330 -19.07 -0.10 -15.24
C SER A 330 -18.97 1.21 -14.48
N VAL A 331 -17.74 1.71 -14.32
CA VAL A 331 -17.51 3.11 -13.98
C VAL A 331 -17.88 3.93 -15.22
N SER A 332 -18.98 4.67 -15.15
CA SER A 332 -19.36 5.66 -16.17
C SER A 332 -18.50 6.92 -15.98
N MET A 333 -17.29 6.93 -16.54
CA MET A 333 -16.48 8.16 -16.69
C MET A 333 -16.78 8.81 -18.03
N SER A 334 -16.99 10.12 -18.05
CA SER A 334 -17.07 10.84 -19.33
C SER A 334 -15.70 10.84 -20.02
N PRO A 335 -15.63 10.87 -21.37
CA PRO A 335 -14.36 10.96 -22.08
C PRO A 335 -13.49 12.14 -21.60
N GLN A 336 -14.10 13.26 -21.25
CA GLN A 336 -13.40 14.46 -20.75
C GLN A 336 -12.80 14.27 -19.35
N GLN A 337 -13.53 13.59 -18.43
CA GLN A 337 -12.98 13.23 -17.12
C GLN A 337 -11.82 12.25 -17.27
N PHE A 338 -11.93 11.32 -18.22
CA PHE A 338 -10.90 10.33 -18.49
C PHE A 338 -9.63 10.96 -19.08
N GLU A 339 -9.75 11.87 -20.04
CA GLU A 339 -8.62 12.65 -20.59
C GLU A 339 -7.92 13.49 -19.50
N GLN A 340 -8.68 14.10 -18.59
CA GLN A 340 -8.11 14.80 -17.45
C GLN A 340 -7.30 13.86 -16.54
N ILE A 341 -7.82 12.66 -16.26
CA ILE A 341 -7.11 11.64 -15.48
C ILE A 341 -5.81 11.21 -16.19
N LEU A 342 -5.88 10.89 -17.50
CA LEU A 342 -4.72 10.49 -18.29
C LEU A 342 -3.65 11.59 -18.35
N SER A 343 -4.05 12.86 -18.44
CA SER A 343 -3.12 14.00 -18.46
C SER A 343 -2.43 14.25 -17.12
N ALA A 344 -3.09 13.93 -16.00
CA ALA A 344 -2.54 14.04 -14.66
C ALA A 344 -1.64 12.84 -14.32
N PHE A 345 -1.94 11.67 -14.90
CA PHE A 345 -1.11 10.48 -14.80
C PHE A 345 0.22 10.68 -15.54
N ARG A 346 1.35 10.43 -14.87
CA ARG A 346 2.59 10.12 -15.60
C ARG A 346 2.37 8.86 -16.45
N PRO A 347 3.10 8.66 -17.56
CA PRO A 347 2.76 7.63 -18.51
C PRO A 347 2.74 6.26 -17.82
N LEU A 348 1.54 5.68 -17.73
CA LEU A 348 1.35 4.25 -17.63
C LEU A 348 2.19 3.68 -18.79
N ILE A 349 3.38 3.14 -18.52
CA ILE A 349 4.25 2.77 -19.64
C ILE A 349 3.65 1.53 -20.31
N VAL A 350 3.28 1.73 -21.56
CA VAL A 350 2.54 0.83 -22.43
C VAL A 350 3.54 0.08 -23.30
N TRP A 351 3.56 -1.25 -23.20
CA TRP A 351 4.40 -2.08 -24.07
C TRP A 351 3.55 -2.83 -25.10
N ASN A 352 3.95 -2.78 -26.37
CA ASN A 352 3.44 -3.66 -27.42
C ASN A 352 4.43 -4.81 -27.65
N ALA A 353 3.97 -6.05 -27.61
CA ALA A 353 4.80 -7.23 -27.86
C ALA A 353 4.49 -7.86 -29.23
N SER A 354 4.39 -7.07 -30.30
CA SER A 354 4.32 -7.62 -31.66
C SER A 354 5.64 -7.45 -32.44
N SER A 355 6.36 -8.58 -32.54
CA SER A 355 7.30 -9.02 -33.59
C SER A 355 8.58 -8.21 -33.87
N GLY A 356 9.72 -8.79 -33.46
CA GLY A 356 11.01 -8.59 -34.12
C GLY A 356 11.83 -7.38 -33.67
N GLY A 357 12.71 -7.60 -32.68
CA GLY A 357 13.95 -6.83 -32.53
C GLY A 357 13.89 -5.45 -31.86
N HIS A 358 12.73 -4.77 -31.82
CA HIS A 358 12.64 -3.44 -31.17
C HIS A 358 11.44 -3.34 -30.23
N GLN A 359 11.74 -3.34 -28.91
CA GLN A 359 10.80 -2.89 -27.88
C GLN A 359 10.53 -1.40 -28.10
N GLN A 360 9.33 -1.02 -28.53
CA GLN A 360 8.89 0.37 -28.53
C GLN A 360 8.28 0.70 -27.17
N ILE A 361 8.95 1.59 -26.44
CA ILE A 361 8.39 2.25 -25.25
C ILE A 361 7.52 3.38 -25.78
N LEU A 362 6.19 3.28 -25.67
CA LEU A 362 5.35 4.44 -25.89
C LEU A 362 5.40 5.33 -24.65
N LEU A 363 6.21 6.39 -24.73
CA LEU A 363 6.31 7.42 -23.72
C LEU A 363 5.21 8.48 -23.96
N GLY A 364 3.99 8.16 -23.55
CA GLY A 364 2.92 9.16 -23.43
C GLY A 364 2.03 9.35 -24.66
N LEU A 365 0.95 10.11 -24.43
CA LEU A 365 -0.15 10.35 -25.38
C LEU A 365 0.25 11.10 -26.65
N THR A 366 1.38 11.82 -26.66
CA THR A 366 1.86 12.50 -27.88
C THR A 366 2.10 11.50 -29.01
N ASP A 367 2.61 10.31 -28.72
CA ASP A 367 2.88 9.28 -29.73
C ASP A 367 1.62 8.48 -30.12
N ILE A 368 0.60 8.42 -29.24
CA ILE A 368 -0.68 7.73 -29.51
C ILE A 368 -1.61 8.60 -30.37
N MET A 369 -1.59 9.92 -30.17
CA MET A 369 -2.34 10.86 -31.02
C MET A 369 -1.76 10.95 -32.43
N ASP A 370 -0.45 10.83 -32.61
CA ASP A 370 0.17 10.79 -33.95
C ASP A 370 -0.17 9.49 -34.72
N LEU A 371 -0.45 8.39 -34.01
CA LEU A 371 -0.93 7.14 -34.64
C LEU A 371 -2.41 7.15 -35.02
N THR A 372 -3.19 8.10 -34.50
CA THR A 372 -4.65 8.18 -34.72
C THR A 372 -5.09 9.38 -35.56
N ILE A 373 -4.14 10.18 -36.06
CA ILE A 373 -4.40 11.24 -37.04
C ILE A 373 -3.54 11.00 -38.28
N SER A 374 -3.92 10.01 -39.07
CA SER A 374 -3.75 10.07 -40.53
C SER A 374 -5.13 9.88 -41.15
N PRO A 375 -5.52 10.74 -42.11
CA PRO A 375 -6.89 10.81 -42.64
C PRO A 375 -7.36 9.51 -43.30
#